data_AF-A0A927B1P7-F1
#
_entry.id   AF-A0A927B1P7-F1
#
_cell.length_a   1.000
_cell.length_b   1.000
_cell.length_c   1.000
_cell.angle_alpha   90.00
_cell.angle_beta   90.00
_cell.angle_gamma   90.00
#
_symmetry.space_group_name_H-M   'P 1'
#
loop_
_entity.id
_entity.type
_entity.pdbx_description
1 polymer ?
#
loop_
_entity_poly.entity_id
_entity_poly.type
_entity_poly.pdbx_seq_one_letter_code
_entity_poly.pdbx_strand_id
1 'polypeptide(L)' 'MMILIKTLHQKKQEKRWSKVASTYSKLLATGAKKTACEQEVMRKFKIGSRATVWRIVSRATQ' A
#
# COMPACT_ATOMS: atom_id res chain seq x y z
N MET A 1 -16.50 11.29 -22.93
CA MET A 1 -15.78 11.75 -21.71
C MET A 1 -16.48 11.14 -20.50
N MET A 2 -16.13 9.92 -20.09
CA MET A 2 -16.83 9.22 -18.99
C MET A 2 -16.23 9.62 -17.65
N ILE A 3 -16.93 10.46 -16.91
CA ILE A 3 -16.60 10.77 -15.51
C ILE A 3 -16.97 9.54 -14.68
N LEU A 4 -15.98 8.68 -14.43
CA LEU A 4 -16.07 7.61 -13.44
C LEU A 4 -16.26 8.26 -12.07
N ILE A 5 -17.50 8.37 -11.61
CA ILE A 5 -17.83 8.70 -10.22
C ILE A 5 -17.26 7.57 -9.36
N LYS A 6 -16.00 7.72 -8.92
CA LYS A 6 -15.39 6.79 -7.96
C LYS A 6 -16.25 6.83 -6.70
N THR A 7 -16.95 5.74 -6.43
CA THR A 7 -17.69 5.50 -5.19
C THR A 7 -16.80 5.87 -4.00
N LEU A 8 -17.38 6.45 -2.94
CA LEU A 8 -16.65 6.83 -1.72
C LEU A 8 -15.78 5.67 -1.17
N HIS A 9 -16.26 4.45 -1.37
CA HIS A 9 -15.55 3.21 -1.02
C HIS A 9 -14.20 3.05 -1.78
N GLN A 10 -14.16 3.39 -3.07
CA GLN A 10 -12.93 3.36 -3.87
C GLN A 10 -11.95 4.44 -3.43
N LYS A 11 -12.43 5.67 -3.16
CA LYS A 11 -11.57 6.73 -2.59
C LYS A 11 -10.96 6.34 -1.25
N LYS A 12 -11.72 5.65 -0.38
CA LYS A 12 -11.22 5.16 0.92
C LYS A 12 -10.16 4.07 0.74
N GLN A 13 -10.35 3.14 -0.20
CA GLN A 13 -9.34 2.13 -0.52
C GLN A 13 -8.08 2.77 -1.09
N GLU A 14 -8.21 3.71 -2.02
CA GLU A 14 -7.07 4.39 -2.64
C GLU A 14 -6.23 5.16 -1.61
N LYS A 15 -6.88 5.86 -0.67
CA LYS A 15 -6.19 6.49 0.48
C LYS A 15 -5.47 5.48 1.36
N ARG A 16 -6.08 4.31 1.62
CA ARG A 16 -5.44 3.25 2.41
C ARG A 16 -4.22 2.68 1.68
N TRP A 17 -4.32 2.44 0.37
CA TRP A 17 -3.24 1.93 -0.46
C TRP A 17 -2.08 2.92 -0.59
N SER A 18 -2.39 4.21 -0.75
CA SER A 18 -1.39 5.28 -0.73
C SER A 18 -0.63 5.32 0.60
N LYS A 19 -1.32 5.17 1.75
CA LYS A 19 -0.67 5.06 3.06
C LYS A 19 0.20 3.82 3.19
N VAL A 20 -0.22 2.67 2.66
CA VAL A 20 0.55 1.42 2.64
C VAL A 20 1.86 1.63 1.87
N ALA A 21 1.79 2.16 0.64
CA ALA A 21 2.95 2.44 -0.19
C ALA A 21 3.90 3.44 0.48
N SER A 22 3.38 4.56 1.02
CA SER A 22 4.19 5.56 1.71
C SER A 22 4.89 4.99 2.96
N THR A 23 4.20 4.14 3.74
CA THR A 23 4.80 3.49 4.91
C THR A 23 5.91 2.53 4.49
N TYR A 24 5.67 1.74 3.44
CA TYR A 24 6.66 0.83 2.89
C TYR A 24 7.92 1.56 2.42
N SER A 25 7.77 2.66 1.66
CA SER A 25 8.90 3.47 1.19
C SER A 25 9.67 4.11 2.35
N LYS A 26 8.99 4.56 3.41
CA LYS A 26 9.66 5.09 4.62
C LYS A 26 10.50 4.03 5.33
N LEU A 27 9.94 2.82 5.48
CA LEU A 27 10.66 1.70 6.10
C LEU A 27 11.86 1.26 5.25
N LEU A 28 11.71 1.24 3.93
CA LEU A 28 12.82 1.01 3.00
C LEU A 28 13.90 2.10 3.10
N ALA A 29 13.50 3.37 3.20
CA ALA A 29 14.43 4.49 3.32
C ALA A 29 15.25 4.46 4.62
N THR A 30 14.73 3.87 5.70
CA THR A 30 15.49 3.59 6.93
C THR A 30 16.49 2.44 6.80
N GLY A 31 16.62 1.82 5.62
CA GLY A 31 17.55 0.71 5.39
C GLY A 31 17.04 -0.64 5.91
N ALA A 32 15.77 -0.75 6.26
CA ALA A 32 15.20 -2.02 6.70
C ALA A 32 15.10 -3.01 5.53
N LYS A 33 15.30 -4.30 5.82
CA LYS A 33 15.17 -5.37 4.83
C LYS A 33 13.73 -5.39 4.28
N LYS A 34 13.58 -5.57 2.96
CA LYS A 34 12.26 -5.65 2.27
C LYS A 34 11.26 -6.55 3.02
N THR A 35 11.70 -7.73 3.47
CA THR A 35 10.91 -8.69 4.23
C THR A 35 10.34 -8.11 5.53
N ALA A 36 11.14 -7.33 6.27
CA ALA A 36 10.72 -6.68 7.50
C ALA A 36 9.73 -5.54 7.22
N CYS A 37 9.97 -4.75 6.16
CA CYS A 37 9.05 -3.70 5.72
C CYS A 37 7.68 -4.27 5.35
N GLU A 38 7.64 -5.40 4.63
CA GLU A 38 6.39 -6.08 4.30
C GLU A 38 5.66 -6.57 5.55
N GLN A 39 6.36 -7.20 6.50
CA GLN A 39 5.79 -7.68 7.76
C GLN A 39 5.20 -6.54 8.61
N GLU A 40 5.93 -5.43 8.75
CA GLU A 40 5.49 -4.22 9.45
C GLU A 40 4.23 -3.64 8.81
N VAL A 41 4.23 -3.49 7.49
CA VAL A 41 3.08 -2.98 6.74
C VAL A 41 1.89 -3.94 6.84
N MET A 42 2.12 -5.25 6.79
CA MET A 42 1.06 -6.24 7.00
C MET A 42 0.42 -6.13 8.38
N ARG A 43 1.22 -6.02 9.44
CA ARG A 43 0.72 -5.85 10.82
C ARG A 43 -0.03 -4.53 10.96
N LYS A 44 0.56 -3.42 10.52
CA LYS A 44 0.01 -2.07 10.68
C LYS A 44 -1.28 -1.85 9.91
N PHE A 45 -1.41 -2.46 8.73
CA PHE A 45 -2.58 -2.30 7.87
C PHE A 45 -3.51 -3.53 7.89
N LYS A 46 -3.30 -4.52 8.77
CA LYS A 46 -4.07 -5.77 8.82
C LYS A 46 -4.22 -6.42 7.43
N ILE A 47 -3.12 -6.57 6.71
CA ILE A 47 -3.08 -7.21 5.39
C ILE A 47 -2.69 -8.68 5.58
N GLY A 48 -3.57 -9.59 5.19
CA GLY A 48 -3.37 -11.03 5.39
C GLY A 48 -2.34 -11.70 4.47
N SER A 49 -1.88 -11.03 3.41
CA SER A 49 -0.93 -11.60 2.45
C SER A 49 0.12 -10.61 1.96
N ARG A 50 1.39 -11.06 1.89
CA ARG A 50 2.52 -10.30 1.32
C ARG A 50 2.27 -9.93 -0.14
N ALA A 51 1.62 -10.82 -0.90
CA ALA A 51 1.27 -10.57 -2.30
C ALA A 51 0.32 -9.37 -2.46
N THR A 52 -0.52 -9.10 -1.47
CA THR A 52 -1.41 -7.92 -1.47
C THR A 52 -0.62 -6.65 -1.19
N VAL A 53 0.33 -6.67 -0.26
CA VAL A 53 1.24 -5.53 -0.02
C VAL A 53 2.02 -5.23 -1.30
N TRP A 54 2.62 -6.25 -1.90
CA TRP A 54 3.40 -6.09 -3.12
C TRP A 54 2.56 -5.54 -4.27
N ARG A 55 1.34 -6.04 -4.49
CA ARG A 55 0.41 -5.46 -5.48
C ARG A 55 0.13 -3.97 -5.24
N ILE A 56 -0.06 -3.55 -4.00
CA ILE A 56 -0.33 -2.15 -3.65
C ILE A 56 0.90 -1.28 -3.93
N VAL A 57 2.08 -1.73 -3.50
CA VAL A 57 3.33 -0.97 -3.66
C VAL A 57 3.74 -0.91 -5.13
N SER A 58 3.69 -2.02 -5.87
CA SER A 58 4.00 -2.06 -7.30
C SER A 58 3.08 -1.14 -8.09
N ARG A 59 1.78 -1.11 -7.77
CA ARG A 59 0.82 -0.19 -8.41
C ARG A 59 1.07 1.28 -8.09
N ALA A 60 1.66 1.58 -6.93
CA ALA A 60 2.01 2.95 -6.54
C ALA A 60 3.37 3.42 -7.11
N THR A 61 4.17 2.50 -7.67
CA THR A 61 5.51 2.76 -8.21
C THR A 61 5.52 2.79 -9.75
N GLN A 62 4.39 2.53 -10.42
CA GLN A 62 4.19 2.72 -11.86
C GLN A 62 3.71 4.14 -12.17
#